data_AF-A0A9E4J5M2-F1
#
_entry.id   AF-A0A9E4J5M2-F1
#
_cell.length_a   1.000
_cell.length_b   1.000
_cell.length_c   1.000
_cell.angle_alpha   90.00
_cell.angle_beta   90.00
_cell.angle_gamma   90.00
#
_symmetry.space_group_name_H-M   'P 1'
#
loop_
_entity.id
_entity.type
_entity.pdbx_description
1 polymer ?
#
loop_
_entity_poly.entity_id
_entity_poly.type
_entity_poly.pdbx_seq_one_letter_code
_entity_poly.pdbx_strand_id
1 'polypeptide(L)'
;MVNVAPGGTSEAWALPAGSCALVLDPAAGAFVVVLTSSGSLQVLSRSGEPLGRVTGVVPPFACAESSSPRMGVAPERAYVLDPRRAELVDIDLRTPFRIRKRHALAGRPQDMAVLGLDPRNAGLRGALPGEI
;
A
#
# COMPACT_ATOMS: atom_id res chain seq x y z
N MET A 1 -10.07 -11.04 14.33
CA MET A 1 -9.63 -11.25 15.73
C MET A 1 -8.19 -10.74 15.81
N VAL A 2 -7.96 -9.56 16.39
CA VAL A 2 -6.60 -9.00 16.56
C VAL A 2 -6.10 -9.50 17.90
N ASN A 3 -5.05 -10.32 17.92
CA ASN A 3 -4.36 -10.71 19.15
C ASN A 3 -3.50 -9.53 19.61
N VAL A 4 -4.02 -8.76 20.57
CA VAL A 4 -3.21 -7.80 21.32
C VAL A 4 -2.42 -8.61 22.36
N ALA A 5 -1.09 -8.55 22.32
CA ALA A 5 -0.26 -9.17 23.34
C ALA A 5 -0.65 -8.62 24.73
N PRO A 6 -0.66 -9.45 25.80
CA PRO A 6 -0.99 -8.96 27.14
C PRO A 6 0.06 -7.92 27.55
N GLY A 7 -0.36 -6.67 27.77
CA GLY A 7 0.52 -5.54 28.09
C GLY A 7 0.76 -4.55 26.94
N GLY A 8 0.21 -4.78 25.75
CA GLY A 8 0.22 -3.80 24.67
C GLY A 8 -0.75 -2.64 24.96
N THR A 9 -0.25 -1.42 25.00
CA THR A 9 -1.10 -0.23 24.95
C THR A 9 -1.74 -0.13 23.57
N SER A 10 -3.07 -0.14 23.50
CA SER A 10 -3.79 0.17 22.27
C SER A 10 -3.73 1.67 22.04
N GLU A 11 -3.15 2.08 20.93
CA GLU A 11 -3.09 3.49 20.53
C GLU A 11 -4.13 3.73 19.44
N ALA A 12 -5.01 4.72 19.66
CA ALA A 12 -6.00 5.12 18.69
C ALA A 12 -5.51 6.37 17.95
N TRP A 13 -5.51 6.31 16.61
CA TRP A 13 -5.10 7.43 15.78
C TRP A 13 -6.27 7.94 14.95
N ALA A 14 -6.33 9.26 14.80
CA ALA A 14 -7.23 9.89 13.86
C ALA A 14 -6.71 9.65 12.44
N LEU A 15 -7.42 8.84 11.66
CA LEU A 15 -7.11 8.68 10.25
C LEU A 15 -7.52 9.93 9.46
N PRO A 16 -6.84 10.21 8.33
CA PRO A 16 -7.27 11.28 7.46
C PRO A 16 -8.70 11.09 6.97
N ALA A 17 -9.43 12.19 6.81
CA ALA A 17 -10.78 12.15 6.26
C ALA A 17 -10.83 11.45 4.89
N GLY A 18 -11.84 10.61 4.69
CA GLY A 18 -12.01 9.86 3.45
C GLY A 18 -11.00 8.73 3.25
N SER A 19 -10.37 8.21 4.30
CA SER A 19 -9.52 7.02 4.22
C SER A 19 -10.28 5.82 3.64
N CYS A 20 -9.79 5.26 2.53
CA CYS A 20 -10.40 4.11 1.86
C CYS A 20 -9.57 2.83 1.98
N ALA A 21 -8.24 2.96 2.03
CA ALA A 21 -7.33 1.84 2.24
C ALA A 21 -6.16 2.27 3.12
N LEU A 22 -5.70 1.35 3.97
CA LEU A 22 -4.58 1.54 4.88
C LEU A 22 -3.68 0.33 4.79
N VAL A 23 -2.38 0.55 4.63
CA VAL A 23 -1.39 -0.51 4.65
C VAL A 23 -0.18 -0.08 5.47
N LEU A 24 0.34 -1.00 6.28
CA LEU A 24 1.55 -0.82 7.08
C LEU A 24 2.78 -1.11 6.21
N ASP A 25 3.84 -0.30 6.35
CA ASP A 25 5.11 -0.59 5.71
C ASP A 25 5.68 -1.93 6.20
N PRO A 26 5.98 -2.88 5.29
CA PRO A 26 6.60 -4.14 5.67
C PRO A 26 8.02 -3.98 6.23
N ALA A 27 8.73 -2.87 5.95
CA ALA A 27 10.06 -2.62 6.51
C ALA A 27 9.98 -2.13 7.96
N ALA A 28 9.76 -3.07 8.88
CA ALA A 28 9.67 -2.83 10.34
C ALA A 28 8.56 -1.86 10.80
N GLY A 29 7.60 -1.54 9.93
CA GLY A 29 6.45 -0.69 10.28
C GLY A 29 6.85 0.76 10.55
N ALA A 30 7.84 1.30 9.83
CA ALA A 30 8.31 2.66 10.03
C ALA A 30 7.25 3.73 9.69
N PHE A 31 6.36 3.41 8.75
CA PHE A 31 5.28 4.31 8.32
C PHE A 31 3.98 3.56 7.99
N VAL A 32 2.88 4.30 8.00
CA VAL A 32 1.56 3.88 7.56
C VAL A 32 1.21 4.64 6.29
N VAL A 33 0.75 3.92 5.26
CA VAL A 33 0.32 4.54 4.01
C VAL A 33 -1.20 4.45 3.91
N VAL A 34 -1.83 5.58 3.61
CA VAL A 34 -3.28 5.71 3.52
C VAL A 34 -3.67 6.24 2.15
N LEU A 35 -4.54 5.54 1.44
CA LEU A 35 -5.18 6.02 0.23
C LEU A 35 -6.54 6.62 0.58
N THR A 36 -6.74 7.89 0.21
CA THR A 36 -7.99 8.61 0.46
C THR A 36 -8.89 8.68 -0.78
N SER A 37 -10.19 8.87 -0.57
CA SER A 37 -11.22 9.01 -1.62
C SER A 37 -10.97 10.18 -2.57
N SER A 38 -10.17 11.17 -2.17
CA SER A 38 -9.67 12.23 -3.06
C SER A 38 -8.65 11.75 -4.10
N GLY A 39 -8.24 10.47 -4.07
CA GLY A 39 -7.23 9.92 -4.95
C GLY A 39 -5.80 10.31 -4.59
N SER A 40 -5.57 10.66 -3.32
CA SER A 40 -4.25 11.02 -2.79
C SER A 40 -3.72 9.96 -1.82
N LEU A 41 -2.40 9.83 -1.75
CA LEU A 41 -1.74 9.04 -0.72
C LEU A 41 -1.26 9.95 0.40
N GLN A 42 -1.49 9.54 1.65
CA GLN A 42 -0.89 10.14 2.84
C GLN A 42 0.06 9.15 3.47
N VAL A 43 1.23 9.64 3.85
CA VAL A 43 2.24 8.86 4.57
C VAL A 43 2.26 9.40 5.99
N LEU A 44 2.01 8.51 6.95
CA LEU A 44 1.99 8.82 8.37
C LEU A 44 3.14 8.09 9.04
N SER A 45 3.66 8.66 10.12
CA SER A 45 4.58 7.98 11.02
C SER A 45 3.85 6.82 11.70
N ARG A 46 4.62 5.96 12.38
CA ARG A 46 4.05 4.96 13.28
C ARG A 46 3.26 5.55 14.46
N SER A 47 3.38 6.84 14.79
CA SER A 47 2.54 7.52 15.78
C SER A 47 1.31 8.21 15.17
N GLY A 48 1.08 8.03 13.86
CA GLY A 48 -0.03 8.67 13.14
C GLY A 48 0.24 10.11 12.71
N GLU A 49 1.44 10.65 12.95
CA GLU A 49 1.80 12.01 12.53
C GLU A 49 1.97 12.08 11.00
N PRO A 50 1.40 13.09 10.31
CA PRO A 50 1.59 13.24 8.87
C PRO A 50 3.05 13.52 8.52
N LEU A 51 3.68 12.61 7.77
CA LEU A 51 5.01 12.79 7.21
C LEU A 51 4.96 13.48 5.84
N GLY A 52 3.86 13.30 5.11
CA GLY A 52 3.67 13.94 3.82
C GLY A 52 2.51 13.36 3.01
N ARG A 53 2.36 13.87 1.78
CA ARG A 53 1.26 13.52 0.88
C ARG A 53 1.73 13.50 -0.57
N VAL A 54 1.19 12.57 -1.35
CA VAL A 54 1.26 12.56 -2.81
C VAL A 54 -0.15 12.77 -3.36
N THR A 55 -0.38 13.88 -4.06
CA THR A 55 -1.68 14.22 -4.65
C THR A 55 -1.81 13.66 -6.07
N GLY A 56 -3.06 13.49 -6.53
CA GLY A 56 -3.34 13.07 -7.91
C GLY A 56 -2.76 11.71 -8.28
N VAL A 57 -2.67 10.79 -7.32
CA VAL A 57 -2.22 9.41 -7.56
C VAL A 57 -3.21 8.73 -8.51
N VAL A 58 -4.49 8.81 -8.16
CA VAL A 58 -5.64 8.39 -8.99
C VAL A 58 -6.71 9.49 -8.96
N PRO A 59 -7.71 9.48 -9.86
CA PRO A 59 -8.87 10.35 -9.72
C PRO A 59 -9.65 10.08 -8.43
N PRO A 60 -10.46 11.04 -7.94
CA PRO A 60 -11.36 10.80 -6.83
C PRO A 60 -12.29 9.61 -7.07
N PHE A 61 -12.59 8.86 -6.00
CA PHE A 61 -13.35 7.62 -6.05
C PHE A 61 -14.13 7.37 -4.74
N ALA A 62 -15.17 6.54 -4.78
CA ALA A 62 -15.87 6.10 -3.57
C ALA A 62 -15.21 4.83 -3.01
N CYS A 63 -15.05 4.73 -1.68
CA CYS A 63 -14.27 3.65 -1.07
C CYS A 63 -14.89 2.25 -1.24
N ALA A 64 -16.23 2.15 -1.26
CA ALA A 64 -16.97 0.89 -1.18
C ALA A 64 -17.47 0.37 -2.54
N GLU A 65 -16.85 0.80 -3.65
CA GLU A 65 -17.21 0.31 -4.98
C GLU A 65 -16.34 -0.89 -5.38
N SER A 66 -16.91 -1.79 -6.19
CA SER A 66 -16.19 -2.96 -6.69
C SER A 66 -14.93 -2.58 -7.49
N SER A 67 -14.98 -1.42 -8.16
CA SER A 67 -13.89 -0.88 -8.98
C SER A 67 -13.03 0.16 -8.27
N SER A 68 -13.11 0.26 -6.94
CA SER A 68 -12.25 1.18 -6.18
C SER A 68 -10.79 0.76 -6.31
N PRO A 69 -9.86 1.73 -6.36
CA PRO A 69 -8.44 1.44 -6.36
C PRO A 69 -8.00 0.50 -5.24
N ARG A 70 -6.93 -0.26 -5.51
CA ARG A 70 -6.27 -1.14 -4.53
C ARG A 70 -4.86 -0.64 -4.28
N MET A 71 -4.39 -0.79 -3.05
CA MET A 71 -3.05 -0.35 -2.66
C MET A 71 -2.26 -1.51 -2.09
N GLY A 72 -1.00 -1.61 -2.51
CA GLY A 72 0.00 -2.46 -1.91
C GLY A 72 1.27 -1.66 -1.67
N VAL A 73 2.08 -2.09 -0.71
CA VAL A 73 3.32 -1.42 -0.35
C VAL A 73 4.46 -2.42 -0.31
N ALA A 74 5.66 -1.93 -0.60
CA ALA A 74 6.93 -2.61 -0.39
C ALA A 74 7.87 -1.63 0.33
N PRO A 75 9.04 -2.07 0.81
CA PRO A 75 10.01 -1.15 1.39
C PRO A 75 10.26 0.03 0.44
N GLU A 76 10.11 1.26 0.96
CA GLU A 76 10.30 2.52 0.22
C GLU A 76 9.36 2.75 -0.99
N ARG A 77 8.31 1.93 -1.17
CA ARG A 77 7.47 1.95 -2.38
C ARG A 77 6.00 1.75 -2.05
N ALA A 78 5.15 2.51 -2.73
CA ALA A 78 3.71 2.23 -2.77
C ALA A 78 3.27 2.02 -4.21
N TYR A 79 2.27 1.16 -4.35
CA TYR A 79 1.66 0.80 -5.61
C TYR A 79 0.15 1.00 -5.48
N VAL A 80 -0.45 1.75 -6.39
CA VAL A 80 -1.90 1.96 -6.44
C VAL A 80 -2.42 1.50 -7.77
N LEU A 81 -3.23 0.45 -7.75
CA LEU A 81 -3.94 -0.10 -8.89
C LEU A 81 -5.25 0.67 -9.08
N ASP A 82 -5.47 1.23 -10.27
CA ASP A 82 -6.74 1.84 -10.69
C ASP A 82 -7.46 0.93 -11.72
N PRO A 83 -8.49 0.19 -11.30
CA PRO A 83 -9.29 -0.66 -12.18
C PRO A 83 -10.01 0.10 -13.30
N ARG A 84 -10.32 1.39 -13.10
CA ARG A 84 -11.13 2.19 -14.05
C ARG A 84 -10.28 2.70 -15.21
N ARG A 85 -8.98 2.90 -14.95
CA ARG A 85 -8.00 3.33 -15.95
C ARG A 85 -7.09 2.21 -16.45
N ALA A 86 -7.25 1.00 -15.90
CA ALA A 86 -6.37 -0.12 -16.16
C ALA A 86 -4.90 0.29 -15.97
N GLU A 87 -4.59 0.85 -14.81
CA GLU A 87 -3.29 1.47 -14.55
C GLU A 87 -2.74 1.06 -13.18
N LEU A 88 -1.43 0.86 -13.09
CA LEU A 88 -0.71 0.79 -11.83
C LEU A 88 0.18 2.02 -11.65
N VAL A 89 -0.02 2.74 -10.56
CA VAL A 89 0.76 3.91 -10.19
C VAL A 89 1.82 3.48 -9.20
N ASP A 90 3.06 3.81 -9.53
CA ASP A 90 4.24 3.48 -8.77
C ASP A 90 4.78 4.73 -8.06
N ILE A 91 4.90 4.69 -6.75
CA ILE A 91 5.25 5.83 -5.88
C ILE A 91 6.56 5.57 -5.14
N ASP A 92 7.44 6.58 -5.09
CA ASP A 92 8.60 6.62 -4.18
C ASP A 92 8.12 7.08 -2.80
N LEU A 93 8.38 6.27 -1.77
CA LEU A 93 8.14 6.63 -0.38
C LEU A 93 9.42 7.13 0.32
N ARG A 94 10.51 7.37 -0.40
CA ARG A 94 11.63 8.17 0.14
C ARG A 94 11.32 9.65 -0.02
N THR A 95 11.66 10.43 0.98
CA THR A 95 11.48 11.88 0.94
C THR A 95 12.37 12.50 -0.15
N PRO A 96 11.83 13.32 -1.07
CA PRO A 96 10.42 13.72 -1.17
C PRO A 96 9.52 12.67 -1.83
N PHE A 97 8.35 12.41 -1.22
CA PHE A 97 7.37 11.44 -1.74
C PHE A 97 6.82 11.88 -3.09
N ARG A 98 6.80 10.99 -4.08
CA ARG A 98 6.41 11.34 -5.45
C ARG A 98 5.99 10.15 -6.29
N ILE A 99 5.14 10.40 -7.27
CA ILE A 99 4.86 9.44 -8.34
C ILE A 99 6.15 9.26 -9.16
N ARG A 100 6.58 8.01 -9.31
CA ARG A 100 7.72 7.64 -10.14
C ARG A 100 7.30 7.25 -11.54
N LYS A 101 6.29 6.39 -11.65
CA LYS A 101 5.88 5.84 -12.92
C LYS A 101 4.41 5.46 -12.91
N ARG A 102 3.84 5.43 -14.10
CA ARG A 102 2.51 4.95 -14.41
C ARG A 102 2.64 3.81 -15.39
N HIS A 103 1.99 2.69 -15.11
CA HIS A 103 2.07 1.48 -15.90
C HIS A 103 0.68 1.18 -16.44
N ALA A 104 0.52 1.19 -17.77
CA ALA A 104 -0.69 0.68 -18.39
C ALA A 104 -0.77 -0.84 -18.21
N LEU A 105 -1.96 -1.34 -17.89
CA LEU A 105 -2.28 -2.74 -17.72
C LEU A 105 -3.31 -3.15 -18.76
N ALA A 106 -3.32 -4.43 -19.11
CA ALA A 106 -4.36 -5.00 -19.98
C ALA A 106 -5.61 -5.34 -19.15
N GLY A 107 -6.78 -5.25 -19.80
CA GLY A 107 -8.06 -5.64 -19.19
C GLY A 107 -8.50 -4.69 -18.08
N ARG A 108 -9.18 -5.24 -17.07
CA ARG A 108 -9.73 -4.49 -15.94
C ARG A 108 -9.24 -5.09 -14.62
N PRO A 109 -8.01 -4.76 -14.18
CA PRO A 109 -7.42 -5.38 -13.01
C PRO A 109 -8.23 -5.03 -11.75
N GLN A 110 -8.55 -6.00 -10.91
CA GLN A 110 -9.43 -5.80 -9.74
C GLN A 110 -8.67 -5.91 -8.41
N ASP A 111 -7.55 -6.60 -8.41
CA ASP A 111 -6.80 -6.91 -7.20
C ASP A 111 -5.30 -6.95 -7.47
N MET A 112 -4.52 -6.83 -6.40
CA MET A 112 -3.07 -6.82 -6.46
C MET A 112 -2.48 -7.33 -5.15
N ALA A 113 -1.45 -8.17 -5.27
CA ALA A 113 -0.53 -8.48 -4.19
C ALA A 113 0.87 -7.99 -4.55
N VAL A 114 1.60 -7.47 -3.56
CA VAL A 114 3.00 -7.07 -3.72
C VAL A 114 3.85 -8.08 -2.96
N LEU A 115 4.70 -8.79 -3.70
CA LEU A 115 5.59 -9.81 -3.15
C LEU A 115 7.02 -9.27 -3.21
N GLY A 116 7.64 -9.12 -2.05
CA GLY A 116 9.06 -8.81 -1.93
C GLY A 116 9.88 -10.08 -1.91
N LEU A 117 10.89 -10.17 -2.77
CA LEU A 117 11.96 -11.15 -2.60
C LEU A 117 13.04 -10.48 -1.76
N ASP A 118 13.17 -10.90 -0.50
CA ASP A 118 14.36 -10.58 0.28
C ASP A 118 15.58 -11.23 -0.43
N PRO A 119 16.70 -10.52 -0.64
CA PRO A 119 17.93 -11.13 -1.15
C PRO A 119 18.37 -12.36 -0.34
N ARG A 120 18.05 -12.43 0.96
CA ARG A 120 18.25 -13.62 1.82
C ARG A 120 17.37 -14.80 1.43
N ASN A 121 16.24 -14.54 0.77
CA ASN A 121 15.29 -15.53 0.28
C ASN A 121 15.48 -15.87 -1.21
N ALA A 122 16.44 -15.23 -1.89
CA ALA A 122 16.72 -15.45 -3.31
C ALA A 122 17.18 -16.90 -3.62
N GLY A 123 17.60 -17.66 -2.60
CA GLY A 123 18.00 -19.07 -2.68
C GLY A 123 16.88 -20.11 -2.51
N LEU A 124 15.61 -19.72 -2.28
CA LEU A 124 14.48 -20.67 -2.12
C LEU A 124 14.07 -21.40 -3.42
N ARG A 125 14.95 -21.52 -4.40
CA ARG A 125 14.75 -22.29 -5.64
C ARG A 125 14.72 -23.82 -5.45
N GLY A 126 14.55 -24.33 -4.22
CA GLY A 126 14.77 -25.75 -3.92
C GLY A 126 13.75 -26.45 -3.02
N ALA A 127 12.60 -25.85 -2.71
CA ALA A 127 11.61 -26.51 -1.85
C ALA A 127 10.19 -26.28 -2.38
N LEU A 128 9.89 -26.83 -3.56
CA LEU A 128 8.53 -27.31 -3.82
C LEU A 128 8.43 -28.71 -3.21
N PRO A 129 7.64 -28.92 -2.15
CA PRO A 129 7.36 -30.27 -1.67
C PRO A 129 6.33 -30.89 -2.62
N GLY A 130 6.78 -31.77 -3.50
CA GLY A 130 5.87 -32.57 -4.34
C GLY A 130 6.36 -32.82 -5.76
N GLU A 131 7.41 -33.63 -5.89
CA GLU A 131 7.49 -34.58 -6.99
C GLU A 131 7.61 -35.97 -6.36
N ILE A 132 6.49 -36.69 -6.36
CA ILE A 132 6.41 -38.15 -6.29
C ILE A 132 6.03 -38.59 -7.70
#